data_AF-A0A3A5VC49-F1
#
_entry.id   AF-A0A3A5VC49-F1
#
_cell.length_a   1.000
_cell.length_b   1.000
_cell.length_c   1.000
_cell.angle_alpha   90.00
_cell.angle_beta   90.00
_cell.angle_gamma   90.00
#
_symmetry.space_group_name_H-M   'P 1'
#
loop_
_entity.id
_entity.type
_entity.pdbx_description
1 polymer ?
#
loop_
_entity_poly.entity_id
_entity_poly.type
_entity_poly.pdbx_seq_one_letter_code
_entity_poly.pdbx_strand_id
1 'polypeptide(L)'
;MDDAVFSPDGKWMWSGTEWIPAPPNQGSQLLNMQDSVIGGDVISNTTIHNDPTVVTEAVINALQNMGLLGKVVEQSPPPSPEIELATSLENGVRVFVNWKDYGHFYAGKVARTNPDGTYLIHFDDGDVEDHVNMGRIKPLDENSEEVQAYIEHDNEAERELIEAFQVFDTTETGTIPAREYLRILTEIGDEPLPVEDVMSEFVDLGIELDSEIDYRALAKYMVASEEYETDSIVKPEVVMKDAAIKENALSGYAYEHPKLGEGRINSSAIISIKYDERATARIETKNTVFIVGPTGWSERPEDHPFNN
;
A
#
# COMPACT_ATOMS: atom_id res chain seq x y z
N MET A 1 -14.94 39.07 7.66
CA MET A 1 -16.14 38.22 7.57
C MET A 1 -15.71 37.15 6.61
N ASP A 2 -15.21 36.05 7.15
CA ASP A 2 -14.64 34.98 6.35
C ASP A 2 -15.78 34.17 5.76
N ASP A 3 -15.76 34.00 4.43
CA ASP A 3 -16.76 33.21 3.72
C ASP A 3 -16.65 31.74 4.18
N ALA A 4 -17.78 31.16 4.56
CA ALA A 4 -17.83 29.77 4.99
C ALA A 4 -17.42 28.85 3.83
N VAL A 5 -16.50 27.92 4.10
CA VAL A 5 -16.01 26.96 3.11
C VAL A 5 -16.96 25.76 3.07
N PHE A 6 -17.50 25.49 1.88
CA PHE A 6 -18.42 24.39 1.62
C PHE A 6 -17.75 23.35 0.71
N SER A 7 -18.17 22.10 0.89
CA SER A 7 -17.93 21.02 -0.06
C SER A 7 -18.48 21.37 -1.46
N PRO A 8 -17.91 20.83 -2.55
CA PRO A 8 -18.38 21.09 -3.92
C PRO A 8 -19.85 20.69 -4.17
N ASP A 9 -20.38 19.72 -3.41
CA ASP A 9 -21.77 19.29 -3.46
C ASP A 9 -22.68 20.04 -2.48
N GLY A 10 -22.11 20.91 -1.64
CA GLY A 10 -22.80 21.75 -0.67
C GLY A 10 -23.41 20.99 0.52
N LYS A 11 -23.12 19.70 0.69
CA LYS A 11 -23.71 18.88 1.79
C LYS A 11 -22.95 19.01 3.10
N TRP A 12 -21.72 19.47 3.05
CA TRP A 12 -20.82 19.60 4.20
C TRP A 12 -20.24 21.01 4.28
N MET A 13 -20.10 21.50 5.50
CA MET A 13 -19.58 22.83 5.82
C MET A 13 -18.40 22.71 6.78
N TRP A 14 -17.32 23.43 6.50
CA TRP A 14 -16.16 23.49 7.36
C TRP A 14 -16.39 24.46 8.53
N SER A 15 -16.30 23.97 9.76
CA SER A 15 -16.50 24.77 10.97
C SER A 15 -15.26 25.56 11.40
N GLY A 16 -14.12 25.31 10.75
CA GLY A 16 -12.79 25.78 11.17
C GLY A 16 -12.00 24.73 11.96
N THR A 17 -12.66 23.68 12.47
CA THR A 17 -12.02 22.57 13.19
C THR A 17 -12.52 21.19 12.77
N GLU A 18 -13.68 21.09 12.11
CA GLU A 18 -14.30 19.84 11.66
C GLU A 18 -15.25 20.08 10.48
N TRP A 19 -15.45 19.05 9.65
CA TRP A 19 -16.51 19.02 8.64
C TRP A 19 -17.81 18.59 9.31
N ILE A 20 -18.81 19.46 9.27
CA ILE A 20 -20.14 19.19 9.81
C ILE A 20 -21.17 19.16 8.69
N PRO A 21 -22.29 18.42 8.84
CA PRO A 21 -23.38 18.46 7.88
C PRO A 21 -23.83 19.91 7.65
N ALA A 22 -23.84 20.34 6.39
CA ALA A 22 -24.26 21.68 6.03
C ALA A 22 -25.73 21.86 6.43
N PRO A 23 -26.09 22.99 7.08
CA PRO A 23 -27.46 23.22 7.51
C PRO A 23 -28.42 23.14 6.31
N PRO A 24 -29.57 22.46 6.45
CA PRO A 24 -30.50 22.27 5.34
C PRO A 24 -30.92 23.63 4.79
N ASN A 25 -30.66 23.83 3.51
CA ASN A 25 -31.02 25.04 2.77
C ASN A 25 -32.52 25.28 3.00
N GLN A 26 -32.89 26.40 3.65
CA GLN A 26 -34.29 26.79 3.84
C GLN A 26 -34.88 27.22 2.48
N GLY A 27 -35.15 26.23 1.64
CA GLY A 27 -35.64 26.38 0.28
C GLY A 27 -36.71 25.33 -0.03
N SER A 28 -37.86 25.47 0.62
CA SER A 28 -39.19 25.07 0.14
C SER A 28 -39.29 23.85 -0.78
N GLN A 29 -39.33 22.62 -0.26
CA GLN A 29 -40.01 21.52 -0.96
C GLN A 29 -40.85 20.66 -0.01
N LEU A 30 -42.11 20.49 -0.43
CA LEU A 30 -43.20 19.79 0.23
C LEU A 30 -42.86 18.30 0.40
N LEU A 31 -43.06 17.81 1.62
CA LEU A 31 -43.05 16.40 1.98
C LEU A 31 -44.03 15.63 1.08
N ASN A 32 -43.50 14.71 0.28
CA ASN A 32 -44.30 13.63 -0.31
C ASN A 32 -43.73 12.31 0.23
N MET A 33 -44.38 11.78 1.26
CA MET A 33 -44.05 10.47 1.84
C MET A 33 -44.72 9.38 1.00
N GLN A 34 -43.93 8.62 0.27
CA GLN A 34 -44.34 7.31 -0.23
C GLN A 34 -43.35 6.27 0.26
N ASP A 35 -43.84 5.58 1.30
CA ASP A 35 -43.36 4.34 1.87
C ASP A 35 -43.20 3.27 0.76
N SER A 36 -42.02 2.68 0.68
CA SER A 36 -41.76 1.49 -0.13
C SER A 36 -40.74 0.64 0.61
N VAL A 37 -41.29 -0.27 1.41
CA VAL A 37 -40.60 -1.44 1.93
C VAL A 37 -40.22 -2.34 0.75
N ILE A 38 -38.95 -2.35 0.37
CA ILE A 38 -38.34 -3.45 -0.38
C ILE A 38 -37.12 -3.90 0.41
N GLY A 39 -37.18 -5.15 0.87
CA GLY A 39 -36.09 -5.82 1.56
C GLY A 39 -34.96 -6.23 0.62
N GLY A 40 -33.78 -6.39 1.21
CA GLY A 40 -32.50 -6.63 0.54
C GLY A 40 -31.81 -5.29 0.30
N ASP A 41 -30.95 -4.81 1.19
CA ASP A 41 -29.73 -5.51 1.56
C ASP A 41 -29.47 -5.44 3.06
N VAL A 42 -28.98 -6.55 3.62
CA VAL A 42 -28.46 -6.54 4.99
C VAL A 42 -27.10 -5.89 4.86
N ILE A 43 -27.00 -4.57 5.10
CA ILE A 43 -25.71 -3.95 5.33
C ILE A 43 -25.17 -4.70 6.56
N SER A 44 -24.20 -5.57 6.34
CA SER A 44 -23.41 -6.15 7.43
C SER A 44 -22.70 -4.97 8.07
N ASN A 45 -23.38 -4.34 9.02
CA ASN A 45 -22.85 -3.31 9.88
C ASN A 45 -21.82 -4.04 10.76
N THR A 46 -20.66 -4.29 10.19
CA THR A 46 -19.49 -4.74 10.93
C THR A 46 -19.02 -3.50 11.65
N THR A 47 -19.72 -3.12 12.72
CA THR A 47 -19.20 -2.14 13.67
C THR A 47 -17.91 -2.78 14.19
N ILE A 48 -16.79 -2.31 13.68
CA ILE A 48 -15.50 -2.70 14.21
C ILE A 48 -15.52 -2.24 15.66
N HIS A 49 -15.40 -3.18 16.59
CA HIS A 49 -15.06 -2.83 17.96
C HIS A 49 -13.80 -1.97 17.88
N ASN A 50 -13.72 -0.86 18.63
CA ASN A 50 -12.58 0.06 18.67
C ASN A 50 -11.29 -0.58 19.25
N ASP A 51 -10.98 -1.78 18.77
CA ASP A 51 -9.76 -2.53 18.95
C ASP A 51 -8.79 -2.03 17.87
N PRO A 52 -7.66 -1.40 18.27
CA PRO A 52 -6.74 -0.81 17.32
C PRO A 52 -6.19 -1.79 16.29
N THR A 53 -6.08 -3.08 16.62
CA THR A 53 -5.58 -4.10 15.68
C THR A 53 -6.57 -4.32 14.55
N VAL A 54 -7.85 -4.47 14.88
CA VAL A 54 -8.92 -4.71 13.90
C VAL A 54 -9.13 -3.48 13.01
N VAL A 55 -9.09 -2.29 13.61
CA VAL A 55 -9.18 -1.02 12.88
C VAL A 55 -8.01 -0.89 11.92
N THR A 56 -6.78 -1.18 12.36
CA THR A 56 -5.59 -1.10 11.50
C THR A 56 -5.66 -2.07 10.33
N GLU A 57 -6.12 -3.30 10.55
CA GLU A 57 -6.32 -4.28 9.47
C GLU A 57 -7.39 -3.83 8.47
N ALA A 58 -8.47 -3.20 8.94
CA ALA A 58 -9.47 -2.62 8.05
C ALA A 58 -8.90 -1.46 7.22
N VAL A 59 -8.12 -0.56 7.83
CA VAL A 59 -7.42 0.52 7.13
C VAL A 59 -6.48 -0.02 6.06
N ILE A 60 -5.68 -1.05 6.37
CA ILE A 60 -4.81 -1.72 5.40
C ILE A 60 -5.61 -2.24 4.19
N ASN A 61 -6.74 -2.90 4.43
CA ASN A 61 -7.60 -3.42 3.37
C ASN A 61 -8.21 -2.31 2.50
N ALA A 62 -8.64 -1.18 3.11
CA ALA A 62 -9.12 -0.01 2.36
C ALA A 62 -8.05 0.50 1.39
N LEU A 63 -6.82 0.67 1.88
CA LEU A 63 -5.71 1.19 1.08
C LEU A 63 -5.31 0.25 -0.07
N GLN A 64 -5.37 -1.08 0.16
CA GLN A 64 -5.20 -2.07 -0.89
C GLN A 64 -6.30 -1.98 -1.96
N ASN A 65 -7.58 -1.83 -1.57
CA ASN A 65 -8.70 -1.69 -2.49
C ASN A 65 -8.59 -0.44 -3.36
N MET A 66 -8.12 0.66 -2.78
CA MET A 66 -7.83 1.92 -3.46
C MET A 66 -6.58 1.85 -4.34
N GLY A 67 -5.79 0.78 -4.24
CA GLY A 67 -4.55 0.58 -5.00
C GLY A 67 -3.41 1.50 -4.59
N LEU A 68 -3.45 1.98 -3.34
CA LEU A 68 -2.43 2.82 -2.70
C LEU A 68 -1.34 1.98 -2.07
N LEU A 69 -1.69 0.78 -1.64
CA LEU A 69 -0.76 -0.26 -1.24
C LEU A 69 -0.73 -1.32 -2.34
N GLY A 70 0.48 -1.81 -2.67
CA GLY A 70 0.65 -2.91 -3.59
C GLY A 70 -0.12 -4.14 -3.12
N LYS A 71 -0.54 -5.02 -4.06
CA LYS A 71 -0.88 -6.39 -3.67
C LYS A 71 0.41 -7.02 -3.17
N VAL A 72 0.37 -7.60 -1.98
CA VAL A 72 1.45 -8.44 -1.44
C VAL A 72 1.86 -9.46 -2.51
N VAL A 73 2.98 -9.20 -3.17
CA VAL A 73 3.66 -10.18 -4.00
C VAL A 73 4.71 -10.77 -3.08
N GLU A 74 4.62 -12.08 -2.85
CA GLU A 74 5.58 -12.86 -2.07
C GLU A 74 7.00 -12.38 -2.41
N GLN A 75 7.67 -11.76 -1.44
CA GLN A 75 9.00 -11.19 -1.67
C GLN A 75 9.94 -12.30 -2.11
N SER A 76 10.99 -11.93 -2.88
CA SER A 76 12.11 -12.85 -3.09
C SER A 76 12.54 -13.34 -1.71
N PRO A 77 12.63 -14.66 -1.47
CA PRO A 77 12.90 -15.17 -0.14
C PRO A 77 14.13 -14.45 0.41
N PRO A 78 14.10 -13.99 1.69
CA PRO A 78 15.24 -13.34 2.31
C PRO A 78 16.47 -14.22 2.07
N PRO A 79 17.69 -13.68 1.92
CA PRO A 79 18.89 -14.46 1.63
C PRO A 79 19.02 -15.59 2.65
N SER A 80 18.47 -16.75 2.28
CA SER A 80 18.34 -17.88 3.18
C SER A 80 19.41 -18.85 2.75
N PRO A 81 20.20 -19.38 3.69
CA PRO A 81 21.08 -20.47 3.35
C PRO A 81 20.23 -21.63 2.80
N GLU A 82 20.78 -22.42 1.87
CA GLU A 82 20.16 -23.63 1.29
C GLU A 82 19.93 -24.76 2.35
N ILE A 83 20.00 -24.41 3.63
CA ILE A 83 19.83 -25.28 4.78
C ILE A 83 18.34 -25.59 4.93
N GLU A 84 17.96 -26.85 4.71
CA GLU A 84 16.62 -27.33 5.06
C GLU A 84 16.40 -27.17 6.57
N LEU A 85 15.33 -26.46 6.95
CA LEU A 85 14.88 -26.37 8.33
C LEU A 85 14.56 -27.79 8.86
N ALA A 86 14.98 -28.07 10.09
CA ALA A 86 14.59 -29.30 10.77
C ALA A 86 13.06 -29.42 10.88
N THR A 87 12.55 -30.65 10.97
CA THR A 87 11.10 -30.93 11.12
C THR A 87 10.46 -30.30 12.37
N SER A 88 11.28 -29.84 13.32
CA SER A 88 10.86 -29.07 14.47
C SER A 88 11.96 -28.08 14.87
N LEU A 89 11.59 -26.85 15.22
CA LEU A 89 12.53 -25.83 15.68
C LEU A 89 12.67 -25.87 17.21
N GLU A 90 13.90 -25.62 17.66
CA GLU A 90 14.22 -25.49 19.09
C GLU A 90 13.99 -24.06 19.57
N ASN A 91 13.73 -23.89 20.87
CA ASN A 91 13.61 -22.56 21.47
C ASN A 91 14.94 -21.81 21.36
N GLY A 92 14.86 -20.54 20.97
CA GLY A 92 16.00 -19.64 20.79
C GLY A 92 16.60 -19.64 19.39
N VAL A 93 16.14 -20.50 18.47
CA VAL A 93 16.60 -20.47 17.08
C VAL A 93 16.14 -19.18 16.42
N ARG A 94 17.08 -18.48 15.77
CA ARG A 94 16.78 -17.32 14.94
C ARG A 94 16.27 -17.72 13.58
N VAL A 95 15.24 -17.02 13.14
CA VAL A 95 14.46 -17.35 11.98
C VAL A 95 13.91 -16.09 11.35
N PHE A 96 13.67 -16.18 10.05
CA PHE A 96 12.81 -15.26 9.33
C PHE A 96 11.37 -15.77 9.41
N VAL A 97 10.42 -14.89 9.68
CA VAL A 97 9.00 -15.25 9.79
C VAL A 97 8.16 -14.30 8.96
N ASN A 98 7.35 -14.86 8.05
CA ASN A 98 6.36 -14.11 7.29
C ASN A 98 5.30 -13.58 8.25
N TRP A 99 5.33 -12.29 8.60
CA TRP A 99 4.48 -11.69 9.63
C TRP A 99 3.03 -11.59 9.16
N LYS A 100 2.09 -12.07 9.99
CA LYS A 100 0.64 -12.18 9.68
C LYS A 100 0.27 -12.80 8.32
N ASP A 101 1.21 -13.48 7.66
CA ASP A 101 1.07 -14.00 6.29
C ASP A 101 0.98 -12.90 5.20
N TYR A 102 1.46 -11.70 5.50
CA TYR A 102 1.53 -10.54 4.59
C TYR A 102 2.71 -10.59 3.63
N GLY A 103 3.39 -11.72 3.49
CA GLY A 103 4.40 -11.98 2.45
C GLY A 103 5.76 -11.34 2.68
N HIS A 104 5.95 -10.63 3.79
CA HIS A 104 7.22 -10.03 4.19
C HIS A 104 7.80 -10.75 5.41
N PHE A 105 9.09 -11.08 5.36
CA PHE A 105 9.77 -11.86 6.38
C PHE A 105 10.54 -10.97 7.34
N TYR A 106 10.13 -10.95 8.61
CA TYR A 106 10.86 -10.23 9.66
C TYR A 106 11.73 -11.18 10.47
N ALA A 107 12.86 -10.67 10.94
CA ALA A 107 13.74 -11.43 11.82
C ALA A 107 13.13 -11.58 13.22
N GLY A 108 13.30 -12.76 13.79
CA GLY A 108 12.88 -13.05 15.14
C GLY A 108 13.48 -14.34 15.67
N LYS A 109 12.95 -14.77 16.81
CA LYS A 109 13.35 -16.00 17.49
C LYS A 109 12.16 -16.85 17.88
N VAL A 110 12.33 -18.17 17.78
CA VAL A 110 11.38 -19.13 18.32
C VAL A 110 11.41 -19.03 19.84
N ALA A 111 10.39 -18.44 20.45
CA ALA A 111 10.29 -18.32 21.89
C ALA A 111 9.79 -19.62 22.53
N ARG A 112 8.86 -20.30 21.86
CA ARG A 112 8.27 -21.57 22.33
C ARG A 112 7.70 -22.39 21.17
N THR A 113 7.88 -23.71 21.22
CA THR A 113 7.14 -24.66 20.39
C THR A 113 5.85 -25.10 21.09
N ASN A 114 4.72 -24.99 20.40
CA ASN A 114 3.41 -25.36 20.92
C ASN A 114 3.11 -26.86 20.69
N PRO A 115 2.22 -27.48 21.49
CA PRO A 115 1.90 -28.90 21.37
C PRO A 115 1.27 -29.32 20.04
N ASP A 116 0.67 -28.38 19.31
CA ASP A 116 0.04 -28.58 18.01
C ASP A 116 1.03 -28.48 16.83
N GLY A 117 2.31 -28.20 17.11
CA GLY A 117 3.36 -28.05 16.10
C GLY A 117 3.51 -26.63 15.54
N THR A 118 2.77 -25.66 16.09
CA THR A 118 2.97 -24.23 15.81
C THR A 118 4.03 -23.62 16.74
N TYR A 119 4.40 -22.36 16.49
CA TYR A 119 5.45 -21.68 17.26
C TYR A 119 4.97 -20.31 17.77
N LEU A 120 5.43 -19.96 18.96
CA LEU A 120 5.43 -18.60 19.46
C LEU A 120 6.73 -17.93 19.00
N ILE A 121 6.60 -16.83 18.29
CA ILE A 121 7.70 -16.03 17.74
C ILE A 121 7.77 -14.72 18.51
N HIS A 122 8.98 -14.35 18.93
CA HIS A 122 9.29 -12.99 19.34
C HIS A 122 10.13 -12.36 18.23
N PHE A 123 9.62 -11.30 17.61
CA PHE A 123 10.33 -10.54 16.60
C PHE A 123 11.36 -9.61 17.24
N ASP A 124 12.33 -9.17 16.43
CA ASP A 124 13.43 -8.33 16.91
C ASP A 124 12.96 -6.88 17.21
N ASP A 125 11.84 -6.45 16.63
CA ASP A 125 11.16 -5.17 16.86
C ASP A 125 10.30 -5.13 18.14
N GLY A 126 10.13 -6.27 18.81
CA GLY A 126 9.33 -6.41 20.03
C GLY A 126 7.93 -6.98 19.82
N ASP A 127 7.51 -7.22 18.57
CA ASP A 127 6.26 -7.91 18.27
C ASP A 127 6.29 -9.37 18.75
N VAL A 128 5.10 -9.87 19.07
CA VAL A 128 4.90 -11.27 19.46
C VAL A 128 3.75 -11.86 18.67
N GLU A 129 4.01 -12.99 18.01
CA GLU A 129 2.98 -13.74 17.29
C GLU A 129 2.98 -15.20 17.78
N ASP A 130 1.81 -15.68 18.22
CA ASP A 130 1.60 -17.07 18.63
C ASP A 130 0.88 -17.87 17.53
N HIS A 131 0.98 -19.19 17.61
CA HIS A 131 0.40 -20.14 16.65
C HIS A 131 0.91 -19.97 15.21
N VAL A 132 2.17 -19.55 15.04
CA VAL A 132 2.82 -19.42 13.73
C VAL A 132 3.09 -20.81 13.14
N ASN A 133 2.59 -21.04 11.92
CA ASN A 133 2.82 -22.29 11.20
C ASN A 133 4.25 -22.38 10.66
N MET A 134 4.82 -23.58 10.66
CA MET A 134 6.19 -23.83 10.15
C MET A 134 6.40 -23.35 8.70
N GLY A 135 5.36 -23.38 7.85
CA GLY A 135 5.44 -22.90 6.47
C GLY A 135 5.73 -21.39 6.32
N ARG A 136 5.47 -20.60 7.37
CA ARG A 136 5.76 -19.16 7.42
C ARG A 136 7.17 -18.87 7.94
N ILE A 137 7.96 -19.90 8.26
CA ILE A 137 9.28 -19.76 8.88
C ILE A 137 10.37 -20.15 7.87
N LYS A 138 11.43 -19.34 7.79
CA LYS A 138 12.62 -19.54 6.96
C LYS A 138 13.88 -19.49 7.82
N PRO A 139 14.94 -20.21 7.43
CA PRO A 139 16.20 -20.17 8.16
C PRO A 139 16.84 -18.78 8.04
N LEU A 140 17.49 -18.33 9.10
CA LEU A 140 18.21 -17.07 9.16
C LEU A 140 19.65 -17.37 9.57
N ASP A 141 20.62 -16.96 8.74
CA ASP A 141 22.04 -16.99 9.11
C ASP A 141 22.48 -15.60 9.58
N GLU A 142 22.64 -15.43 10.88
CA GLU A 142 23.01 -14.14 11.47
C GLU A 142 24.39 -13.66 11.02
N ASN A 143 25.23 -14.56 10.50
CA ASN A 143 26.59 -14.25 10.09
C ASN A 143 26.68 -13.83 8.62
N SER A 144 25.59 -13.92 7.85
CA SER A 144 25.55 -13.47 6.45
C SER A 144 25.43 -11.95 6.40
N GLU A 145 26.31 -11.31 5.64
CA GLU A 145 26.27 -9.86 5.40
C GLU A 145 24.98 -9.46 4.68
N GLU A 146 24.48 -10.32 3.77
CA GLU A 146 23.23 -10.11 3.04
C GLU A 146 22.01 -10.15 3.97
N VAL A 147 21.99 -11.09 4.93
CA VAL A 147 20.94 -11.18 5.97
C VAL A 147 20.95 -9.95 6.87
N GLN A 148 22.13 -9.49 7.29
CA GLN A 148 22.25 -8.29 8.13
C GLN A 148 21.79 -7.03 7.40
N ALA A 149 22.16 -6.88 6.12
CA ALA A 149 21.75 -5.76 5.30
C ALA A 149 20.24 -5.71 5.10
N TYR A 150 19.60 -6.87 4.88
CA TYR A 150 18.14 -7.00 4.80
C TYR A 150 17.46 -6.50 6.08
N ILE A 151 17.90 -7.01 7.24
CA ILE A 151 17.31 -6.65 8.55
C ILE A 151 17.48 -5.16 8.84
N GLU A 152 18.66 -4.60 8.58
CA GLU A 152 18.92 -3.18 8.82
C GLU A 152 18.05 -2.29 7.92
N HIS A 153 17.87 -2.68 6.65
CA HIS A 153 17.02 -1.94 5.73
C HIS A 153 15.56 -1.89 6.19
N ASP A 154 14.99 -3.04 6.57
CA ASP A 154 13.60 -3.09 7.06
C ASP A 154 13.44 -2.26 8.33
N ASN A 155 14.38 -2.38 9.26
CA ASN A 155 14.37 -1.61 10.51
C ASN A 155 14.49 -0.10 10.26
N GLU A 156 15.27 0.32 9.26
CA GLU A 156 15.41 1.73 8.89
C GLU A 156 14.13 2.26 8.25
N ALA A 157 13.57 1.54 7.26
CA ALA A 157 12.34 1.91 6.58
C ALA A 157 11.15 1.98 7.56
N GLU A 158 11.01 0.97 8.43
CA GLU A 158 9.94 0.94 9.44
C GLU A 158 10.09 2.11 10.42
N ARG A 159 11.32 2.39 10.89
CA ARG A 159 11.59 3.50 11.81
C ARG A 159 11.26 4.84 11.18
N GLU A 160 11.61 5.08 9.92
CA GLU A 160 11.31 6.33 9.23
C GLU A 160 9.79 6.58 9.14
N LEU A 161 9.03 5.55 8.77
CA LEU A 161 7.57 5.62 8.72
C LEU A 161 6.95 5.82 10.10
N ILE A 162 7.43 5.08 11.11
CA ILE A 162 6.98 5.24 12.50
C ILE A 162 7.23 6.66 12.99
N GLU A 163 8.42 7.22 12.75
CA GLU A 163 8.76 8.59 13.14
C GLU A 163 7.85 9.62 12.46
N ALA A 164 7.49 9.40 11.20
CA ALA A 164 6.55 10.26 10.47
C ALA A 164 5.15 10.25 11.11
N PHE A 165 4.62 9.09 11.50
CA PHE A 165 3.33 8.99 12.19
C PHE A 165 3.39 9.50 13.63
N GLN A 166 4.52 9.31 14.32
CA GLN A 166 4.69 9.71 15.71
C GLN A 166 4.54 11.22 15.91
N VAL A 167 4.80 12.04 14.89
CA VAL A 167 4.54 13.50 14.91
C VAL A 167 3.08 13.81 15.28
N PHE A 168 2.16 12.91 14.93
CA PHE A 168 0.72 13.06 15.19
C PHE A 168 0.27 12.40 16.50
N ASP A 169 1.04 11.47 17.06
CA ASP A 169 0.83 10.84 18.37
C ASP A 169 1.55 11.59 19.49
N THR A 170 1.02 12.76 19.86
CA THR A 170 1.58 13.60 20.93
C THR A 170 1.62 12.92 22.31
N THR A 171 0.93 11.79 22.45
CA THR A 171 0.80 11.03 23.70
C THR A 171 1.70 9.80 23.76
N GLU A 172 2.47 9.52 22.69
CA GLU A 172 3.34 8.36 22.57
C GLU A 172 2.64 7.02 22.89
N THR A 173 1.37 6.94 22.49
CA THR A 173 0.52 5.75 22.72
C THR A 173 0.84 4.60 21.77
N GLY A 174 1.46 4.88 20.62
CA GLY A 174 1.59 3.93 19.53
C GLY A 174 0.37 3.90 18.61
N THR A 175 -0.65 4.73 18.86
CA THR A 175 -1.85 4.85 18.02
C THR A 175 -2.14 6.28 17.60
N ILE A 176 -2.87 6.44 16.49
CA ILE A 176 -3.46 7.71 16.08
C ILE A 176 -4.95 7.54 15.73
N PRO A 177 -5.80 8.55 15.98
CA PRO A 177 -7.20 8.49 15.56
C PRO A 177 -7.35 8.40 14.03
N ALA A 178 -8.36 7.68 13.55
CA ALA A 178 -8.68 7.52 12.14
C ALA A 178 -8.84 8.85 11.37
N ARG A 179 -9.41 9.89 12.02
CA ARG A 179 -9.48 11.26 11.47
C ARG A 179 -8.11 11.86 11.15
N GLU A 180 -7.10 11.51 11.93
CA GLU A 180 -5.74 12.03 11.77
C GLU A 180 -5.09 11.36 10.58
N TYR A 181 -5.27 10.04 10.47
CA TYR A 181 -4.82 9.30 9.30
C TYR A 181 -5.52 9.74 8.00
N LEU A 182 -6.83 10.02 8.04
CA LEU A 182 -7.56 10.63 6.93
C LEU A 182 -6.92 11.96 6.51
N ARG A 183 -6.64 12.84 7.47
CA ARG A 183 -6.00 14.12 7.20
C ARG A 183 -4.65 13.92 6.51
N ILE A 184 -3.85 12.96 6.97
CA ILE A 184 -2.58 12.62 6.33
C ILE A 184 -2.82 12.26 4.86
N LEU A 185 -3.71 11.32 4.57
CA LEU A 185 -4.01 10.86 3.21
C LEU A 185 -4.58 11.95 2.27
N THR A 186 -5.37 12.89 2.79
CA THR A 186 -6.10 13.86 1.97
C THR A 186 -5.43 15.23 1.90
N GLU A 187 -4.51 15.55 2.83
CA GLU A 187 -3.88 16.87 2.94
C GLU A 187 -2.34 16.82 2.96
N ILE A 188 -1.73 15.70 3.31
CA ILE A 188 -0.28 15.60 3.59
C ILE A 188 0.36 14.56 2.66
N GLY A 189 0.94 15.03 1.56
CA GLY A 189 1.67 14.19 0.61
C GLY A 189 1.75 14.80 -0.79
N ASP A 190 2.49 14.17 -1.69
CA ASP A 190 2.66 14.63 -3.07
C ASP A 190 1.42 14.33 -3.96
N GLU A 191 0.62 13.31 -3.59
CA GLU A 191 -0.61 12.90 -4.28
C GLU A 191 -1.77 12.76 -3.27
N PRO A 192 -2.36 13.87 -2.79
CA PRO A 192 -3.47 13.83 -1.84
C PRO A 192 -4.70 13.16 -2.45
N LEU A 193 -5.37 12.33 -1.66
CA LEU A 193 -6.53 11.57 -2.10
C LEU A 193 -7.82 12.37 -1.95
N PRO A 194 -8.82 12.14 -2.82
CA PRO A 194 -10.14 12.71 -2.63
C PRO A 194 -10.73 12.22 -1.30
N VAL A 195 -11.13 13.17 -0.45
CA VAL A 195 -11.75 12.87 0.86
C VAL A 195 -12.94 11.93 0.71
N GLU A 196 -13.72 12.06 -0.37
CA GLU A 196 -14.89 11.21 -0.64
C GLU A 196 -14.50 9.73 -0.82
N ASP A 197 -13.41 9.44 -1.54
CA ASP A 197 -12.96 8.07 -1.80
C ASP A 197 -12.49 7.39 -0.51
N VAL A 198 -11.72 8.09 0.32
CA VAL A 198 -11.23 7.55 1.60
C VAL A 198 -12.38 7.38 2.59
N MET A 199 -13.29 8.35 2.67
CA MET A 199 -14.44 8.29 3.58
C MET A 199 -15.43 7.19 3.21
N SER A 200 -15.64 6.93 1.92
CA SER A 200 -16.50 5.81 1.47
C SER A 200 -15.97 4.48 2.00
N GLU A 201 -14.67 4.21 1.82
CA GLU A 201 -14.06 2.96 2.30
C GLU A 201 -14.12 2.84 3.83
N PHE A 202 -13.89 3.94 4.57
CA PHE A 202 -13.96 3.92 6.03
C PHE A 202 -15.37 3.60 6.53
N VAL A 203 -16.40 4.20 5.91
CA VAL A 203 -17.79 3.90 6.23
C VAL A 203 -18.15 2.46 5.87
N ASP A 204 -17.74 1.99 4.69
CA ASP A 204 -18.03 0.63 4.21
C ASP A 204 -17.39 -0.44 5.10
N LEU A 205 -16.21 -0.15 5.66
CA LEU A 205 -15.52 -1.01 6.62
C LEU A 205 -15.96 -0.79 8.07
N GLY A 206 -16.82 0.18 8.34
CA GLY A 206 -17.32 0.48 9.70
C GLY A 206 -16.26 1.08 10.62
N ILE A 207 -15.28 1.80 10.07
CA ILE A 207 -14.23 2.52 10.80
C ILE A 207 -14.79 3.88 11.23
N GLU A 208 -14.89 4.10 12.55
CA GLU A 208 -15.30 5.39 13.10
C GLU A 208 -14.11 6.37 13.11
N LEU A 209 -14.36 7.68 12.99
CA LEU A 209 -13.29 8.70 12.90
C LEU A 209 -12.45 8.85 14.17
N ASP A 210 -12.97 8.39 15.31
CA ASP A 210 -12.30 8.30 16.60
C ASP A 210 -11.74 6.90 16.89
N SER A 211 -11.85 5.98 15.94
CA SER A 211 -11.19 4.68 16.06
C SER A 211 -9.68 4.85 16.05
N GLU A 212 -8.98 4.16 16.94
CA GLU A 212 -7.53 4.25 17.05
C GLU A 212 -6.85 3.29 16.06
N ILE A 213 -5.84 3.78 15.33
CA ILE A 213 -5.04 3.02 14.39
C ILE A 213 -3.65 2.83 14.99
N ASP A 214 -3.19 1.58 15.07
CA ASP A 214 -1.81 1.24 15.41
C ASP A 214 -0.91 1.53 14.20
N TYR A 215 -0.23 2.67 14.26
CA TYR A 215 0.62 3.11 13.16
C TYR A 215 1.93 2.31 13.06
N ARG A 216 2.31 1.54 14.08
CA ARG A 216 3.48 0.65 14.00
C ARG A 216 3.14 -0.56 13.15
N ALA A 217 2.00 -1.19 13.44
CA ALA A 217 1.48 -2.28 12.62
C ALA A 217 1.20 -1.82 11.18
N LEU A 218 0.70 -0.59 11.00
CA LEU A 218 0.52 -0.01 9.67
C LEU A 218 1.86 0.24 8.95
N ALA A 219 2.83 0.87 9.60
CA ALA A 219 4.16 1.13 9.02
C ALA A 219 4.85 -0.18 8.60
N LYS A 220 4.78 -1.20 9.46
CA LYS A 220 5.28 -2.55 9.14
C LYS A 220 4.58 -3.14 7.92
N TYR A 221 3.25 -3.00 7.83
CA TYR A 221 2.53 -3.40 6.63
C TYR A 221 2.96 -2.59 5.39
N MET A 222 3.19 -1.29 5.54
CA MET A 222 3.67 -0.42 4.46
C MET A 222 5.03 -0.90 3.95
N VAL A 223 6.01 -1.14 4.83
CA VAL A 223 7.31 -1.76 4.47
C VAL A 223 7.13 -3.13 3.82
N ALA A 224 6.15 -3.93 4.29
CA ALA A 224 5.84 -5.22 3.69
C ALA A 224 5.27 -5.11 2.26
N SER A 225 4.52 -4.04 1.99
CA SER A 225 3.84 -3.78 0.73
C SER A 225 4.61 -2.87 -0.24
N GLU A 226 5.57 -2.12 0.30
CA GLU A 226 6.58 -1.37 -0.42
C GLU A 226 7.57 -2.41 -0.95
N GLU A 227 7.64 -2.48 -2.28
CA GLU A 227 8.70 -3.23 -2.93
C GLU A 227 10.02 -2.74 -2.36
N TYR A 228 10.89 -3.64 -1.87
CA TYR A 228 12.27 -3.31 -1.55
C TYR A 228 12.81 -2.38 -2.65
N GLU A 229 13.07 -1.12 -2.30
CA GLU A 229 13.84 -0.20 -3.14
C GLU A 229 15.33 -0.58 -3.10
N THR A 230 15.62 -1.88 -3.24
CA THR A 230 16.96 -2.38 -3.57
C THR A 230 17.08 -2.46 -5.09
N ASP A 231 17.10 -1.30 -5.75
CA ASP A 231 17.63 -1.10 -7.11
C ASP A 231 17.12 -2.06 -8.22
N SER A 232 16.02 -2.78 -7.97
CA SER A 232 15.53 -3.84 -8.85
C SER A 232 14.04 -4.10 -8.66
N ILE A 233 13.24 -3.02 -8.64
CA ILE A 233 11.86 -3.12 -9.13
C ILE A 233 11.96 -3.61 -10.58
N VAL A 234 11.71 -4.90 -10.80
CA VAL A 234 11.50 -5.42 -12.16
C VAL A 234 10.12 -4.95 -12.59
N LYS A 235 10.04 -3.66 -12.94
CA LYS A 235 8.85 -3.06 -13.53
C LYS A 235 8.43 -3.96 -14.69
N PRO A 236 7.15 -4.35 -14.77
CA PRO A 236 6.69 -5.24 -15.83
C PRO A 236 7.07 -4.62 -17.18
N GLU A 237 7.74 -5.41 -18.01
CA GLU A 237 8.13 -4.98 -19.34
C GLU A 237 6.96 -5.21 -20.30
N VAL A 238 6.36 -4.12 -20.75
CA VAL A 238 5.19 -4.12 -21.62
C VAL A 238 5.60 -3.67 -23.01
N VAL A 239 5.38 -4.51 -24.00
CA VAL A 239 5.66 -4.15 -25.39
C VAL A 239 4.60 -3.16 -25.85
N MET A 240 5.05 -2.03 -26.41
CA MET A 240 4.17 -0.99 -26.94
C MET A 240 4.45 -0.71 -28.42
N LYS A 241 3.37 -0.52 -29.19
CA LYS A 241 3.38 -0.10 -30.60
C LYS A 241 2.60 1.18 -30.80
N ASP A 242 2.78 1.80 -31.96
CA ASP A 242 2.24 3.12 -32.31
C ASP A 242 2.52 4.14 -31.19
N ALA A 243 3.73 4.09 -30.65
CA ALA A 243 4.15 4.89 -29.52
C ALA A 243 4.41 6.34 -29.95
N ALA A 244 3.98 7.29 -29.12
CA ALA A 244 4.30 8.70 -29.23
C ALA A 244 4.46 9.31 -27.84
N ILE A 245 5.46 10.18 -27.68
CA ILE A 245 5.67 10.95 -26.45
C ILE A 245 4.99 12.31 -26.60
N LYS A 246 4.12 12.65 -25.65
CA LYS A 246 3.48 13.97 -25.55
C LYS A 246 3.42 14.39 -24.10
N GLU A 247 3.80 15.63 -23.81
CA GLU A 247 3.68 16.23 -22.48
C GLU A 247 4.29 15.35 -21.37
N ASN A 248 5.48 14.78 -21.64
CA ASN A 248 6.21 13.89 -20.74
C ASN A 248 5.52 12.54 -20.42
N ALA A 249 4.51 12.14 -21.18
CA ALA A 249 3.86 10.84 -21.08
C ALA A 249 3.99 10.05 -22.39
N LEU A 250 4.05 8.72 -22.28
CA LEU A 250 4.03 7.81 -23.41
C LEU A 250 2.59 7.39 -23.72
N SER A 251 2.20 7.51 -24.98
CA SER A 251 0.91 7.03 -25.48
C SER A 251 1.13 5.98 -26.56
N GLY A 252 0.32 4.93 -26.57
CA GLY A 252 0.46 3.87 -27.57
C GLY A 252 -0.46 2.68 -27.33
N TYR A 253 -0.28 1.63 -28.11
CA TYR A 253 -0.96 0.35 -27.97
C TYR A 253 -0.08 -0.63 -27.20
N ALA A 254 -0.49 -0.99 -25.98
CA ALA A 254 0.21 -1.93 -25.12
C ALA A 254 -0.34 -3.35 -25.31
N TYR A 255 0.56 -4.32 -25.36
CA TYR A 255 0.23 -5.75 -25.39
C TYR A 255 0.38 -6.33 -23.98
N GLU A 256 -0.65 -7.03 -23.51
CA GLU A 256 -0.61 -7.81 -22.26
C GLU A 256 -0.20 -6.99 -21.02
N HIS A 257 -0.69 -5.76 -20.87
CA HIS A 257 -0.40 -4.96 -19.68
C HIS A 257 -1.02 -5.66 -18.44
N PRO A 258 -0.26 -5.98 -17.38
CA PRO A 258 -0.74 -6.82 -16.26
C PRO A 258 -2.03 -6.31 -15.59
N LYS A 259 -2.16 -4.99 -15.44
CA LYS A 259 -3.35 -4.34 -14.85
C LYS A 259 -4.42 -3.91 -15.87
N LEU A 260 -4.02 -3.50 -17.08
CA LEU A 260 -4.91 -2.83 -18.04
C LEU A 260 -5.30 -3.71 -19.22
N GLY A 261 -4.71 -4.90 -19.35
CA GLY A 261 -4.91 -5.80 -20.47
C GLY A 261 -4.28 -5.29 -21.77
N GLU A 262 -4.83 -5.73 -22.89
CA GLU A 262 -4.41 -5.30 -24.23
C GLU A 262 -5.23 -4.09 -24.69
N GLY A 263 -4.56 -3.01 -25.13
CA GLY A 263 -5.28 -1.83 -25.63
C GLY A 263 -4.44 -0.56 -25.74
N ARG A 264 -5.10 0.53 -26.15
CA ARG A 264 -4.49 1.86 -26.17
C ARG A 264 -4.45 2.43 -24.76
N ILE A 265 -3.27 2.84 -24.31
CA ILE A 265 -3.04 3.39 -22.98
C ILE A 265 -2.20 4.66 -23.05
N ASN A 266 -2.31 5.46 -22.00
CA ASN A 266 -1.39 6.55 -21.70
C ASN A 266 -0.65 6.18 -20.42
N SER A 267 0.66 6.33 -20.41
CA SER A 267 1.47 6.10 -19.23
C SER A 267 1.38 7.26 -18.25
N SER A 268 1.91 7.05 -17.04
CA SER A 268 2.33 8.14 -16.17
C SER A 268 3.47 8.96 -16.81
N ALA A 269 3.96 9.96 -16.08
CA ALA A 269 5.19 10.67 -16.45
C ALA A 269 6.36 9.70 -16.71
N ILE A 270 7.12 9.98 -17.76
CA ILE A 270 8.34 9.27 -18.12
C ILE A 270 9.44 9.66 -17.12
N ILE A 271 10.08 8.65 -16.53
CA ILE A 271 11.19 8.79 -15.60
C ILE A 271 12.52 8.75 -16.36
N SER A 272 12.70 7.75 -17.24
CA SER A 272 13.92 7.59 -18.02
C SER A 272 13.65 6.92 -19.38
N ILE A 273 14.51 7.20 -20.37
CA ILE A 273 14.52 6.52 -21.67
C ILE A 273 15.95 6.04 -21.93
N LYS A 274 16.10 4.74 -22.22
CA LYS A 274 17.37 4.13 -22.61
C LYS A 274 17.19 3.40 -23.94
N TYR A 275 18.20 3.43 -24.78
CA TYR A 275 18.19 2.68 -26.05
C TYR A 275 19.21 1.55 -26.00
N ASP A 276 18.83 0.38 -26.50
CA ASP A 276 19.74 -0.76 -26.68
C ASP A 276 20.55 -0.64 -27.99
N GLU A 277 21.47 -1.58 -28.22
CA GLU A 277 22.28 -1.64 -29.46
C GLU A 277 21.45 -1.79 -30.75
N ARG A 278 20.17 -2.16 -30.64
CA ARG A 278 19.23 -2.36 -31.75
C ARG A 278 18.28 -1.17 -31.92
N ALA A 279 18.50 -0.09 -31.17
CA ALA A 279 17.63 1.08 -31.08
C ALA A 279 16.20 0.77 -30.60
N THR A 280 16.04 -0.29 -29.81
CA THR A 280 14.84 -0.53 -29.00
C THR A 280 14.89 0.42 -27.82
N ALA A 281 13.81 1.17 -27.61
CA ALA A 281 13.66 2.02 -26.44
C ALA A 281 13.11 1.23 -25.26
N ARG A 282 13.79 1.36 -24.12
CA ARG A 282 13.33 0.94 -22.79
C ARG A 282 12.94 2.22 -22.04
N ILE A 283 11.64 2.43 -21.90
CA ILE A 283 11.05 3.65 -21.35
C ILE A 283 10.50 3.34 -19.98
N GLU A 284 11.06 3.96 -18.95
CA GLU A 284 10.69 3.74 -17.57
C GLU A 284 9.65 4.75 -17.11
N THR A 285 8.58 4.26 -16.50
CA THR A 285 7.49 5.06 -15.93
C THR A 285 7.26 4.67 -14.46
N LYS A 286 6.25 5.23 -13.78
CA LYS A 286 5.99 5.01 -12.34
C LYS A 286 5.98 3.50 -12.02
N ASN A 287 5.15 2.75 -12.74
CA ASN A 287 4.85 1.34 -12.41
C ASN A 287 5.14 0.34 -13.56
N THR A 288 5.71 0.78 -14.69
CA THR A 288 5.84 -0.07 -15.88
C THR A 288 7.03 0.37 -16.73
N VAL A 289 7.73 -0.59 -17.32
CA VAL A 289 8.76 -0.32 -18.34
C VAL A 289 8.17 -0.66 -19.71
N PHE A 290 8.08 0.32 -20.58
CA PHE A 290 7.60 0.12 -21.94
C PHE A 290 8.76 -0.19 -22.87
N ILE A 291 8.63 -1.28 -23.62
CA ILE A 291 9.58 -1.69 -24.66
C ILE A 291 9.00 -1.29 -26.00
N VAL A 292 9.63 -0.31 -26.65
CA VAL A 292 9.24 0.17 -27.98
C VAL A 292 10.34 -0.18 -28.96
N GLY A 293 10.05 -1.11 -29.86
CA GLY A 293 10.97 -1.43 -30.95
C GLY A 293 11.23 -0.23 -31.88
N PRO A 294 12.27 -0.26 -32.71
CA PRO A 294 12.61 0.85 -33.59
C PRO A 294 11.51 1.20 -34.62
N THR A 295 10.64 0.24 -34.94
CA THR A 295 9.46 0.42 -35.82
C THR A 295 8.15 0.56 -35.03
N GLY A 296 8.21 0.53 -33.70
CA GLY A 296 7.06 0.65 -32.80
C GLY A 296 6.61 2.08 -32.55
N TRP A 297 7.32 3.07 -33.07
CA TRP A 297 7.01 4.49 -32.92
C TRP A 297 6.07 4.98 -34.02
N SER A 298 4.94 5.59 -33.65
CA SER A 298 4.15 6.40 -34.59
C SER A 298 4.80 7.75 -34.86
N GLU A 299 5.47 8.31 -33.85
CA GLU A 299 6.28 9.52 -33.93
C GLU A 299 7.57 9.27 -33.14
N ARG A 300 8.72 9.25 -33.82
CA ARG A 300 10.00 8.96 -33.17
C ARG A 300 10.44 10.19 -32.36
N PRO A 301 10.93 9.99 -31.12
CA PRO A 301 11.59 11.04 -30.35
C PRO A 301 12.79 11.61 -31.10
N GLU A 302 13.11 12.89 -30.90
CA GLU A 302 14.24 13.56 -31.59
C GLU A 302 15.59 12.88 -31.31
N ASP A 303 15.77 12.38 -30.09
CA ASP A 303 16.97 11.71 -29.58
C ASP A 303 17.09 10.22 -30.00
N HIS A 304 16.17 9.72 -30.83
CA HIS A 304 16.14 8.32 -31.23
C HIS A 304 17.39 7.94 -32.07
N PRO A 305 18.08 6.81 -31.80
CA PRO A 305 19.35 6.45 -32.46
C PRO A 305 19.29 6.35 -33.99
N PHE A 306 18.12 6.01 -34.56
CA PHE A 306 17.90 5.98 -36.02
C PHE A 306 17.55 7.33 -36.67
N ASN A 307 17.56 8.45 -35.94
CA ASN A 307 17.40 9.78 -36.52
C ASN A 307 18.72 10.36 -37.07
N ASN A 308 19.87 9.74 -36.75
CA ASN A 308 21.20 10.10 -37.23
C ASN A 308 21.77 9.06 -38.20
#